data_AF-A0A3N8A7U5-F1
#
_entry.id   AF-A0A3N8A7U5-F1
#
_cell.length_a   1.000
_cell.length_b   1.000
_cell.length_c   1.000
_cell.angle_alpha   90.00
_cell.angle_beta   90.00
_cell.angle_gamma   90.00
#
_symmetry.space_group_name_H-M   'P 1'
#
loop_
_entity.id
_entity.type
_entity.pdbx_description
1 polymer ?
#
loop_
_entity_poly.entity_id
_entity_poly.type
_entity_poly.pdbx_seq_one_letter_code
_entity_poly.pdbx_strand_id
1 'polypeptide(L)'
;MDNSGEDPTTYARIQPRHAIGEFASVLSHLRGLLFILLTAYIVLSIVMYYVGGAVDTATRTPATPGQMAYFCAITALTIGYGDVIPTTDLGRFVAVLLGFHGVLITGLVTAAAVYGVQAAAHRAGIRPRQAGGPPRIAQRGPGRNRRPGAVAAAECLGQCDSLADLPAIDVQ
;
A
#
# COMPACT_ATOMS: atom_id res chain seq x y z
N MET A 1 11.12 60.73 4.44
CA MET A 1 9.78 60.11 4.45
C MET A 1 9.44 59.72 3.02
N ASP A 2 9.58 58.45 2.70
CA ASP A 2 8.92 57.75 1.60
C ASP A 2 8.81 56.31 2.09
N ASN A 3 7.58 55.93 2.38
CA ASN A 3 7.18 54.64 2.89
C ASN A 3 6.78 53.81 1.66
N SER A 4 7.78 53.21 1.00
CA SER A 4 7.57 52.29 -0.12
C SER A 4 7.10 50.96 0.45
N GLY A 5 5.77 50.91 0.62
CA GLY A 5 4.92 49.76 0.84
C GLY A 5 5.65 48.44 1.06
N GLU A 6 5.62 48.00 2.32
CA GLU A 6 5.24 46.62 2.59
C GLU A 6 4.15 46.23 1.59
N ASP A 7 4.44 45.31 0.68
CA ASP A 7 3.44 44.66 -0.13
C ASP A 7 3.13 43.31 0.56
N PRO A 8 2.14 43.26 1.48
CA PRO A 8 1.94 42.11 2.37
C PRO A 8 1.16 40.99 1.66
N THR A 9 1.00 41.07 0.34
CA THR A 9 -0.03 40.31 -0.39
C THR A 9 0.48 39.25 -1.37
N THR A 10 1.80 39.10 -1.56
CA THR A 10 2.35 37.94 -2.30
C THR A 10 2.48 36.71 -1.40
N TYR A 11 1.56 36.54 -0.44
CA TYR A 11 1.34 35.27 0.22
C TYR A 11 0.46 34.44 -0.72
N ALA A 12 1.11 33.61 -1.54
CA ALA A 12 0.44 32.62 -2.37
C ALA A 12 -0.60 31.90 -1.51
N ARG A 13 -1.88 32.18 -1.78
CA ARG A 13 -3.03 31.61 -1.10
C ARG A 13 -3.10 30.14 -1.50
N ILE A 14 -2.29 29.30 -0.85
CA ILE A 14 -2.45 27.84 -0.91
C ILE A 14 -3.81 27.57 -0.30
N GLN A 15 -4.79 27.29 -1.15
CA GLN A 15 -6.13 26.90 -0.74
C GLN A 15 -6.02 25.54 -0.02
N PRO A 16 -6.13 25.49 1.33
CA PRO A 16 -5.91 24.26 2.10
C PRO A 16 -7.00 23.22 1.82
N ARG A 17 -8.15 23.71 1.36
CA ARG A 17 -9.36 22.95 1.07
C ARG A 17 -9.25 22.03 -0.15
N HIS A 18 -8.31 22.27 -1.07
CA HIS A 18 -8.05 21.34 -2.19
C HIS A 18 -7.08 20.22 -1.80
N ALA A 19 -6.04 20.55 -1.03
CA ALA A 19 -5.08 19.56 -0.53
C ALA A 19 -5.76 18.50 0.36
N ILE A 20 -6.67 18.91 1.25
CA ILE A 20 -7.38 17.97 2.14
C ILE A 20 -8.34 17.04 1.36
N GLY A 21 -8.90 17.51 0.24
CA GLY A 21 -9.81 16.73 -0.62
C GLY A 21 -9.11 15.60 -1.37
N GLU A 22 -7.93 15.85 -1.94
CA GLU A 22 -7.12 14.82 -2.63
C GLU A 22 -6.62 13.76 -1.64
N PHE A 23 -6.15 14.18 -0.45
CA PHE A 23 -5.74 13.25 0.60
C PHE A 23 -6.89 12.38 1.12
N ALA A 24 -8.10 12.93 1.25
CA ALA A 24 -9.29 12.18 1.64
C ALA A 24 -9.69 11.17 0.56
N SER A 25 -9.50 11.50 -0.72
CA SER A 25 -9.74 10.58 -1.83
C SER A 25 -8.79 9.39 -1.76
N VAL A 26 -7.47 9.59 -1.61
CA VAL A 26 -6.49 8.48 -1.49
C VAL A 26 -6.75 7.63 -0.25
N LEU A 27 -7.09 8.24 0.88
CA LEU A 27 -7.42 7.51 2.12
C LEU A 27 -8.76 6.75 2.00
N SER A 28 -9.71 7.28 1.24
CA SER A 28 -10.97 6.62 0.87
C SER A 28 -10.74 5.41 -0.03
N HIS A 29 -9.85 5.50 -1.02
CA HIS A 29 -9.49 4.37 -1.88
C HIS A 29 -8.84 3.25 -1.07
N LEU A 30 -7.96 3.58 -0.12
CA LEU A 30 -7.36 2.59 0.78
C LEU A 30 -8.41 1.90 1.66
N ARG A 31 -9.35 2.67 2.21
CA ARG A 31 -10.46 2.13 3.03
C ARG A 31 -11.43 1.31 2.19
N GLY A 32 -11.74 1.75 0.97
CA GLY A 32 -12.56 1.04 0.00
C GLY A 32 -11.92 -0.27 -0.44
N LEU A 33 -10.62 -0.28 -0.73
CA LEU A 33 -9.86 -1.48 -1.06
C LEU A 33 -9.92 -2.49 0.09
N LEU A 34 -9.74 -2.07 1.33
CA LEU A 34 -9.90 -2.93 2.51
C LEU A 34 -11.32 -3.52 2.60
N PHE A 35 -12.37 -2.71 2.40
CA PHE A 35 -13.74 -3.20 2.37
C PHE A 35 -13.97 -4.21 1.25
N ILE A 36 -13.46 -3.96 0.04
CA ILE A 36 -13.55 -4.87 -1.10
C ILE A 36 -12.86 -6.20 -0.79
N LEU A 37 -11.64 -6.18 -0.23
CA LEU A 37 -10.92 -7.39 0.16
C LEU A 37 -11.64 -8.16 1.27
N LEU A 38 -12.23 -7.46 2.24
CA LEU A 38 -13.03 -8.07 3.30
C LEU A 38 -14.30 -8.72 2.73
N THR A 39 -15.02 -8.04 1.83
CA THR A 39 -16.18 -8.61 1.14
C THR A 39 -15.79 -9.83 0.31
N ALA A 40 -14.68 -9.77 -0.43
CA ALA A 40 -14.16 -10.91 -1.17
C ALA A 40 -13.83 -12.09 -0.25
N TYR A 41 -13.24 -11.83 0.92
CA TYR A 41 -13.00 -12.87 1.94
C TYR A 41 -14.29 -13.54 2.43
N ILE A 42 -15.33 -12.76 2.73
CA ILE A 42 -16.64 -13.31 3.13
C ILE A 42 -17.23 -14.15 2.00
N VAL A 43 -17.15 -13.69 0.75
CA VAL A 43 -17.63 -14.45 -0.41
C VAL A 43 -16.87 -15.77 -0.58
N LEU A 44 -15.53 -15.76 -0.51
CA LEU A 44 -14.73 -16.98 -0.57
C LEU A 44 -15.04 -17.95 0.57
N SER A 45 -15.31 -17.44 1.78
CA SER A 45 -15.73 -18.26 2.92
C SER A 45 -17.09 -18.92 2.68
N ILE A 46 -18.05 -18.19 2.10
CA ILE A 46 -19.36 -18.76 1.70
C ILE A 46 -19.18 -19.82 0.60
N VAL A 47 -18.31 -19.57 -0.39
CA VAL A 47 -18.02 -20.56 -1.43
C VAL A 47 -17.40 -21.83 -0.83
N MET A 48 -16.45 -21.67 0.10
CA MET A 48 -15.87 -22.79 0.84
C MET A 48 -16.93 -23.56 1.63
N TYR A 49 -17.92 -22.88 2.21
CA TYR A 49 -19.02 -23.53 2.92
C TYR A 49 -19.80 -24.51 2.03
N TYR A 50 -20.09 -24.12 0.78
CA TYR A 50 -20.83 -24.99 -0.15
C TYR A 50 -19.99 -26.06 -0.82
N VAL A 51 -18.71 -25.76 -1.11
CA VAL A 51 -17.86 -26.60 -1.97
C VAL A 51 -16.84 -27.43 -1.18
N GLY A 52 -16.55 -27.04 0.06
CA GLY A 52 -15.39 -27.52 0.82
C GLY A 52 -15.43 -28.99 1.24
N GLY A 53 -16.62 -29.55 1.46
CA GLY A 53 -16.77 -30.94 1.97
C GLY A 53 -15.81 -31.23 3.12
N ALA A 54 -15.64 -30.25 4.01
CA ALA A 54 -14.58 -30.27 5.01
C ALA A 54 -14.88 -31.36 6.03
N VAL A 55 -13.83 -32.10 6.42
CA VAL A 55 -13.91 -33.13 7.46
C VAL A 55 -12.96 -32.77 8.57
N ASP A 56 -13.38 -33.10 9.80
CA ASP A 56 -12.51 -33.04 10.96
C ASP A 56 -11.51 -34.19 10.88
N THR A 57 -10.22 -33.87 10.96
CA THR A 57 -9.13 -34.85 10.83
C THR A 57 -9.07 -35.79 12.04
N ALA A 58 -9.55 -35.35 13.21
CA ALA A 58 -9.51 -36.13 14.45
C ALA A 58 -10.65 -37.16 14.54
N THR A 59 -11.88 -36.76 14.19
CA THR A 59 -13.07 -37.61 14.32
C THR A 59 -13.55 -38.22 13.01
N ARG A 60 -12.98 -37.79 11.86
CA ARG A 60 -13.44 -38.14 10.49
C ARG A 60 -14.93 -37.87 10.25
N THR A 61 -15.52 -36.96 11.04
CA THR A 61 -16.91 -36.54 10.85
C THR A 61 -16.97 -35.32 9.94
N PRO A 62 -18.12 -35.10 9.26
CA PRO A 62 -18.36 -33.86 8.53
C PRO A 62 -18.16 -32.64 9.44
N ALA A 63 -17.43 -31.64 8.96
CA ALA A 63 -17.17 -30.43 9.74
C ALA A 63 -18.47 -29.66 9.97
N THR A 64 -18.66 -29.19 11.20
CA THR A 64 -19.77 -28.30 11.54
C THR A 64 -19.56 -26.91 10.91
N PRO A 65 -20.62 -26.09 10.73
CA PRO A 65 -20.48 -24.72 10.20
C PRO A 65 -19.50 -23.85 11.01
N GLY A 66 -19.45 -24.05 12.33
CA GLY A 66 -18.50 -23.35 13.20
C GLY A 66 -17.05 -23.74 12.92
N GLN A 67 -16.78 -25.01 12.66
CA GLN A 67 -15.46 -25.51 12.28
C GLN A 67 -15.03 -25.00 10.90
N MET A 68 -15.95 -24.84 9.95
CA MET A 68 -15.64 -24.25 8.64
C MET A 68 -15.28 -22.76 8.75
N ALA A 69 -16.01 -21.99 9.56
CA ALA A 69 -15.69 -20.60 9.83
C ALA A 69 -14.33 -20.45 10.54
N TYR A 70 -14.05 -21.34 11.49
CA TYR A 70 -12.76 -21.43 12.14
C TYR A 70 -11.64 -21.76 11.15
N PHE A 71 -11.82 -22.77 10.28
CA PHE A 71 -10.86 -23.11 9.21
C PHE A 71 -10.56 -21.92 8.31
N CYS A 72 -11.59 -21.17 7.91
CA CYS A 72 -11.42 -19.97 7.09
C CYS A 72 -10.59 -18.91 7.84
N ALA A 73 -10.88 -18.67 9.12
CA ALA A 73 -10.17 -17.69 9.94
C ALA A 73 -8.69 -18.06 10.12
N ILE A 74 -8.37 -19.30 10.49
CA ILE A 74 -6.97 -19.73 10.68
C ILE A 74 -6.19 -19.73 9.37
N THR A 75 -6.86 -19.94 8.24
CA THR A 75 -6.25 -19.88 6.89
C THR A 75 -5.99 -18.43 6.50
N ALA A 76 -6.93 -17.52 6.77
CA ALA A 76 -6.76 -16.08 6.52
C ALA A 76 -5.66 -15.48 7.38
N LEU A 77 -5.57 -15.90 8.64
CA LEU A 77 -4.50 -15.52 9.56
C LEU A 77 -3.18 -16.24 9.25
N THR A 78 -3.14 -17.12 8.25
CA THR A 78 -1.97 -17.91 7.85
C THR A 78 -1.41 -18.79 8.97
N ILE A 79 -2.24 -19.16 9.96
CA ILE A 79 -1.88 -20.07 11.06
C ILE A 79 -1.90 -21.52 10.57
N GLY A 80 -3.01 -21.94 9.93
CA GLY A 80 -3.13 -23.23 9.26
C GLY A 80 -2.87 -24.46 10.15
N TYR A 81 -3.59 -24.62 11.26
CA TYR A 81 -3.44 -25.77 12.17
C TYR A 81 -3.64 -27.14 11.51
N GLY A 82 -4.48 -27.22 10.47
CA GLY A 82 -4.72 -28.46 9.72
C GLY A 82 -5.58 -29.50 10.43
N ASP A 83 -6.30 -29.09 11.47
CA ASP A 83 -7.28 -29.91 12.19
C ASP A 83 -8.55 -30.16 11.35
N VAL A 84 -8.98 -29.15 10.59
CA VAL A 84 -10.06 -29.25 9.62
C VAL A 84 -9.49 -29.03 8.23
N ILE A 85 -9.79 -29.92 7.28
CA ILE A 85 -9.32 -29.80 5.90
C ILE A 85 -10.43 -30.10 4.88
N PRO A 86 -10.51 -29.34 3.78
CA PRO A 86 -11.39 -29.67 2.67
C PRO A 86 -10.87 -30.93 1.97
N THR A 87 -11.76 -31.90 1.76
CA THR A 87 -11.42 -33.16 1.07
C THR A 87 -11.66 -33.08 -0.44
N THR A 88 -12.47 -32.13 -0.88
CA THR A 88 -12.81 -31.93 -2.29
C THR A 88 -11.68 -31.21 -3.03
N ASP A 89 -11.48 -31.56 -4.30
CA ASP A 89 -10.45 -30.91 -5.14
C ASP A 89 -10.73 -29.42 -5.32
N LEU A 90 -12.00 -29.04 -5.49
CA LEU A 90 -12.42 -27.64 -5.54
C LEU A 90 -12.22 -26.93 -4.21
N GLY A 91 -12.51 -27.58 -3.08
CA GLY A 91 -12.28 -27.02 -1.74
C GLY A 91 -10.81 -26.74 -1.48
N ARG A 92 -9.92 -27.61 -1.96
CA ARG A 92 -8.45 -27.40 -1.91
C ARG A 92 -8.02 -26.18 -2.71
N PHE A 93 -8.55 -26.01 -3.92
CA PHE A 93 -8.27 -24.82 -4.73
C PHE A 93 -8.73 -23.53 -4.04
N VAL A 94 -9.94 -23.53 -3.48
CA VAL A 94 -10.46 -22.38 -2.70
C VAL A 94 -9.62 -22.12 -1.45
N ALA A 95 -9.11 -23.16 -0.78
CA ALA A 95 -8.24 -22.99 0.40
C ALA A 95 -6.95 -22.22 0.06
N VAL A 96 -6.33 -22.55 -1.09
CA VAL A 96 -5.14 -21.84 -1.57
C VAL A 96 -5.46 -20.38 -1.86
N LEU A 97 -6.57 -20.11 -2.55
CA LEU A 97 -7.02 -18.74 -2.83
C LEU A 97 -7.30 -17.94 -1.55
N LEU A 98 -7.89 -18.59 -0.54
CA LEU A 98 -8.18 -17.98 0.76
C LEU A 98 -6.89 -17.59 1.50
N GLY A 99 -5.87 -18.45 1.47
CA GLY A 99 -4.54 -18.17 2.01
C GLY A 99 -3.85 -17.00 1.31
N PHE A 100 -3.87 -16.98 -0.03
CA PHE A 100 -3.36 -15.84 -0.81
C PHE A 100 -4.07 -14.53 -0.46
N HIS A 101 -5.40 -14.57 -0.32
CA HIS A 101 -6.17 -13.40 0.11
C HIS A 101 -5.74 -12.90 1.50
N GLY A 102 -5.51 -13.79 2.46
CA GLY A 102 -5.01 -13.44 3.80
C GLY A 102 -3.67 -12.69 3.77
N VAL A 103 -2.71 -13.17 2.97
CA VAL A 103 -1.41 -12.51 2.79
C VAL A 103 -1.57 -11.14 2.12
N LEU A 104 -2.44 -11.01 1.12
CA LEU A 104 -2.72 -9.72 0.47
C LEU A 104 -3.32 -8.70 1.45
N ILE A 105 -4.26 -9.13 2.31
CA ILE A 105 -4.88 -8.27 3.32
C ILE A 105 -3.84 -7.81 4.33
N THR A 106 -3.07 -8.72 4.90
CA THR A 106 -2.05 -8.39 5.91
C THR A 106 -0.98 -7.47 5.33
N GLY A 107 -0.50 -7.73 4.12
CA GLY A 107 0.46 -6.86 3.42
C GLY A 107 -0.09 -5.46 3.17
N LEU A 108 -1.35 -5.34 2.73
CA LEU A 108 -2.01 -4.06 2.53
C LEU A 108 -2.17 -3.28 3.85
N VAL A 109 -2.57 -3.94 4.93
CA VAL A 109 -2.71 -3.33 6.25
C VAL A 109 -1.36 -2.84 6.76
N THR A 110 -0.29 -3.63 6.61
CA THR A 110 1.06 -3.19 6.97
C THR A 110 1.51 -1.99 6.14
N ALA A 111 1.31 -2.00 4.82
CA ALA A 111 1.65 -0.87 3.96
C ALA A 111 0.88 0.40 4.34
N ALA A 112 -0.43 0.28 4.61
CA ALA A 112 -1.27 1.36 5.10
C ALA A 112 -0.76 1.95 6.43
N ALA A 113 -0.39 1.09 7.38
CA ALA A 113 0.14 1.50 8.66
C ALA A 113 1.46 2.26 8.51
N VAL A 114 2.39 1.74 7.69
CA VAL A 114 3.68 2.41 7.39
C VAL A 114 3.45 3.77 6.72
N TYR A 115 2.57 3.85 5.73
CA TYR A 115 2.21 5.11 5.08
C TYR A 115 1.64 6.13 6.08
N GLY A 116 0.77 5.69 6.99
CA GLY A 116 0.22 6.53 8.06
C GLY A 116 1.31 7.06 9.00
N VAL A 117 2.26 6.21 9.40
CA VAL A 117 3.39 6.61 10.24
C VAL A 117 4.31 7.60 9.52
N GLN A 118 4.63 7.35 8.24
CA GLN A 118 5.46 8.26 7.44
C GLN A 118 4.79 9.62 7.25
N ALA A 119 3.49 9.64 6.95
CA ALA A 119 2.72 10.87 6.82
C ALA A 119 2.69 11.66 8.14
N ALA A 120 2.55 10.99 9.28
CA ALA A 120 2.63 11.62 10.60
C ALA A 120 4.05 12.13 10.92
N ALA A 121 5.09 11.35 10.61
CA ALA A 121 6.49 11.73 10.83
C ALA A 121 6.90 12.96 9.98
N HIS A 122 6.45 13.03 8.72
CA HIS A 122 6.69 14.18 7.85
C HIS A 122 6.03 15.46 8.42
N ARG A 123 4.85 15.34 9.03
CA ARG A 123 4.17 16.47 9.69
C ARG A 123 4.81 16.88 11.01
N ALA A 124 5.33 15.91 11.77
CA ALA A 124 6.02 16.17 13.02
C ALA A 124 7.45 16.71 12.83
N GLY A 125 7.95 16.80 11.60
CA GLY A 125 9.30 17.29 11.31
C GLY A 125 10.39 16.44 11.94
N ILE A 126 10.10 15.18 12.27
CA ILE A 126 11.06 14.25 12.86
C ILE A 126 12.05 13.89 11.75
N ARG A 127 13.11 14.70 11.64
CA ARG A 127 14.29 14.34 10.86
C ARG A 127 14.81 13.04 11.46
N PRO A 128 14.99 11.96 10.69
CA PRO A 128 15.69 10.80 11.19
C PRO A 128 17.02 11.32 11.73
N ARG A 129 17.26 11.11 13.03
CA ARG A 129 18.51 11.48 13.67
C ARG A 129 19.57 10.73 12.89
N GLN A 130 20.30 11.43 12.03
CA GLN A 130 21.46 10.91 11.30
C GLN A 130 22.51 10.58 12.38
N ALA A 131 22.34 9.43 13.05
CA ALA A 131 23.30 8.87 13.99
C ALA A 131 24.43 8.25 13.16
N GLY A 132 25.21 9.12 12.52
CA GLY A 132 26.24 8.71 11.57
C GLY A 132 26.67 9.79 10.59
N GLY A 133 26.72 11.06 11.01
CA GLY A 133 27.44 12.07 10.24
C GLY A 133 28.92 12.07 10.66
N PRO A 134 29.90 11.84 9.76
CA PRO A 134 31.30 12.06 10.10
C PRO A 134 31.50 13.53 10.53
N PRO A 135 32.46 13.83 11.42
CA PRO A 135 32.67 15.18 11.91
C PRO A 135 32.91 16.13 10.73
N ARG A 136 31.97 17.05 10.49
CA ARG A 136 32.12 18.09 9.47
C ARG A 136 33.15 19.08 9.97
N ILE A 137 34.40 18.88 9.57
CA ILE A 137 35.41 19.94 9.59
C ILE A 137 34.91 21.04 8.66
N ALA A 138 34.68 22.21 9.24
CA ALA A 138 34.20 23.40 8.58
C ALA A 138 35.16 23.84 7.46
N GLN A 139 34.82 23.54 6.21
CA GLN A 139 35.40 24.26 5.07
C GLN A 139 34.47 25.42 4.70
N ARG A 140 34.87 26.61 5.13
CA ARG A 140 34.31 27.89 4.72
C ARG A 140 34.79 28.18 3.29
N GLY A 141 34.02 27.75 2.29
CA GLY A 141 34.22 28.12 0.89
C GLY A 141 33.32 29.30 0.47
N PRO A 142 33.81 30.27 -0.31
CA PRO A 142 33.04 31.45 -0.66
C PRO A 142 32.05 31.18 -1.81
N GLY A 143 30.89 31.83 -1.70
CA GLY A 143 29.93 32.21 -2.75
C GLY A 143 29.83 31.35 -4.01
N ARG A 144 28.75 30.57 -4.12
CA ARG A 144 28.24 30.13 -5.42
C ARG A 144 26.73 30.35 -5.54
N ASN A 145 26.39 31.36 -6.32
CA ASN A 145 25.07 31.62 -6.90
C ASN A 145 24.57 30.36 -7.64
N ARG A 146 23.46 29.77 -7.18
CA ARG A 146 22.75 28.70 -7.90
C ARG A 146 21.28 29.05 -8.04
N ARG A 147 20.90 29.26 -9.31
CA ARG A 147 19.53 29.38 -9.82
C ARG A 147 18.72 28.09 -9.53
N PRO A 148 17.41 28.16 -9.31
CA PRO A 148 16.56 26.99 -9.17
C PRO A 148 16.20 26.44 -10.55
N GLY A 149 16.59 25.20 -10.85
CA GLY A 149 16.32 24.55 -12.12
C GLY A 149 15.89 23.10 -11.94
N ALA A 150 14.60 22.86 -12.14
CA ALA A 150 14.03 21.72 -12.87
C ALA A 150 14.54 20.29 -12.54
N VAL A 151 14.18 19.75 -11.36
CA VAL A 151 14.20 18.29 -11.11
C VAL A 151 12.85 17.80 -10.57
N ALA A 152 11.76 18.50 -10.91
CA ALA A 152 10.39 18.04 -10.71
C ALA A 152 9.75 17.59 -12.05
N ALA A 153 10.58 17.02 -12.93
CA ALA A 153 10.19 16.49 -14.24
C ALA A 153 9.79 15.00 -14.20
N ALA A 154 9.52 14.43 -13.01
CA ALA A 154 9.39 12.98 -12.85
C ALA A 154 7.95 12.46 -12.70
N GLU A 155 6.93 13.31 -12.62
CA GLU A 155 5.59 12.83 -12.18
C GLU A 155 4.38 13.17 -13.07
N CYS A 156 4.55 13.78 -14.24
CA CYS A 156 3.42 14.03 -15.14
C CYS A 156 3.80 13.85 -16.60
N LEU A 157 2.93 13.17 -17.37
CA LEU A 157 3.04 12.74 -18.78
C LEU A 157 3.66 11.33 -18.89
N GLY A 158 2.92 10.22 -18.75
CA GLY A 158 1.60 9.97 -19.35
C GLY A 158 1.75 9.85 -20.87
N GLN A 159 1.12 8.84 -21.47
CA GLN A 159 1.08 8.54 -22.92
C GLN A 159 2.36 7.85 -23.46
N CYS A 160 2.37 6.54 -23.61
CA CYS A 160 1.86 5.86 -24.82
C CYS A 160 2.44 6.45 -26.11
N ASP A 161 3.68 6.09 -26.44
CA ASP A 161 4.13 5.94 -27.83
C ASP A 161 4.80 4.57 -27.97
N SER A 162 3.95 3.55 -27.88
CA SER A 162 4.17 2.31 -28.60
C SER A 162 3.95 2.60 -30.08
N LEU A 163 5.00 2.89 -30.83
CA LEU A 163 5.23 2.37 -32.19
C LEU A 163 6.48 3.00 -32.82
N ALA A 164 7.33 2.10 -33.29
CA ALA A 164 7.96 2.22 -34.60
C ALA A 164 8.80 3.48 -34.88
N ASP A 165 10.02 3.51 -34.35
CA ASP A 165 11.14 3.87 -35.21
C ASP A 165 12.49 3.47 -34.59
N LEU A 166 13.20 2.59 -35.29
CA LEU A 166 14.65 2.60 -35.56
C LEU A 166 15.36 1.24 -35.42
N PRO A 167 16.33 1.00 -36.31
CA PRO A 167 16.67 -0.31 -36.83
C PRO A 167 18.03 -0.82 -36.34
N ALA A 168 18.23 -2.11 -36.57
CA ALA A 168 19.49 -2.78 -36.89
C ALA A 168 20.78 -2.23 -36.24
N ILE A 169 21.22 -2.88 -35.16
CA ILE A 169 22.63 -2.85 -34.78
C ILE A 169 23.35 -3.96 -35.57
N ASP A 170 24.11 -3.53 -36.57
CA ASP A 170 25.20 -4.27 -37.20
C ASP A 170 26.43 -4.12 -36.30
N VAL A 171 27.00 -5.23 -35.80
CA VAL A 171 28.26 -5.24 -35.03
C VAL A 171 29.32 -5.96 -35.85
N GLN A 172 30.35 -5.19 -36.19
CA GLN A 172 31.56 -5.58 -36.90
C GLN A 172 32.46 -6.51 -36.08
#